data_AF-A0A849N2L4-F1
#
_entry.id   AF-A0A849N2L4-F1
#
_cell.length_a   1.000
_cell.length_b   1.000
_cell.length_c   1.000
_cell.angle_alpha   90.00
_cell.angle_beta   90.00
_cell.angle_gamma   90.00
#
_symmetry.space_group_name_H-M   'P 1'
#
loop_
_entity.id
_entity.type
_entity.pdbx_description
1 polymer ?
#
loop_
_entity_poly.entity_id
_entity_poly.type
_entity_poly.pdbx_seq_one_letter_code
_entity_poly.pdbx_strand_id
1 'polypeptide(L)'
;MRSMLLRARRLLGALLLAALLAPAGAMAGPCGPYTTGNIPDCEPQQQAPVPYGILETQGWAYYCTGDHPYFWGLSSSYPGDFTWDNSCFSAIENVFPETTPNKFDATFTNWCLSAENIVVTLGCSSQPPPGFGPSCNETGGPVGDPGCPQSNISNHCSSTNPPVCFQTATETCSDGTTYSCTADQGIVWCYKCG
;
A
#
# COMPACT_ATOMS: atom_id res chain seq x y z
N MET A 1 -46.13 -24.87 -25.07
CA MET A 1 -45.45 -24.94 -23.74
C MET A 1 -43.93 -25.06 -23.80
N ARG A 2 -43.29 -25.76 -24.76
CA ARG A 2 -41.81 -25.83 -24.87
C ARG A 2 -41.09 -24.50 -25.11
N SER A 3 -41.75 -23.50 -25.71
CA SER A 3 -41.13 -22.20 -26.07
C SER A 3 -40.93 -21.25 -24.88
N MET A 4 -41.72 -21.37 -23.80
CA MET A 4 -41.57 -20.53 -22.60
C MET A 4 -40.39 -20.94 -21.72
N LEU A 5 -40.03 -22.24 -21.69
CA LEU A 5 -38.88 -22.76 -20.94
C LEU A 5 -37.52 -22.28 -21.48
N LEU A 6 -37.43 -22.00 -22.79
CA LEU A 6 -36.21 -21.49 -23.42
C LEU A 6 -35.95 -20.00 -23.14
N ARG A 7 -37.00 -19.19 -22.97
CA ARG A 7 -36.87 -17.76 -22.60
C ARG A 7 -36.45 -17.59 -21.14
N ALA A 8 -36.96 -18.43 -20.23
CA ALA A 8 -36.58 -18.40 -18.82
C ALA A 8 -35.09 -18.74 -18.58
N ARG A 9 -34.52 -19.68 -19.33
CA ARG A 9 -33.08 -20.04 -19.23
C ARG A 9 -32.13 -18.94 -19.70
N ARG A 10 -32.50 -18.15 -20.70
CA ARG A 10 -31.66 -17.05 -21.20
C ARG A 10 -31.61 -15.86 -20.24
N LEU A 11 -32.71 -15.60 -19.51
CA LEU A 11 -32.76 -14.56 -18.49
C LEU A 11 -31.94 -14.93 -17.23
N LEU A 12 -31.97 -16.19 -16.80
CA LEU A 12 -31.16 -16.63 -15.65
C LEU A 12 -29.65 -16.54 -15.91
N GLY A 13 -29.19 -16.86 -17.13
CA GLY A 13 -27.76 -16.79 -17.48
C GLY A 13 -27.20 -15.36 -17.47
N ALA A 14 -27.98 -14.38 -17.93
CA ALA A 14 -27.56 -12.97 -17.94
C ALA A 14 -27.52 -12.36 -16.52
N LEU A 15 -28.45 -12.76 -15.63
CA LEU A 15 -28.46 -12.32 -14.23
C LEU A 15 -27.29 -12.88 -13.41
N LEU A 16 -26.86 -14.12 -13.69
CA LEU A 16 -25.69 -14.72 -13.02
C LEU A 16 -24.36 -14.09 -13.46
N LEU A 17 -24.22 -13.68 -14.72
CA LEU A 17 -23.02 -12.97 -15.19
C LEU A 17 -22.94 -11.54 -14.63
N ALA A 18 -24.07 -10.84 -14.50
CA ALA A 18 -24.10 -9.49 -13.94
C ALA A 18 -23.74 -9.46 -12.45
N ALA A 19 -24.05 -10.51 -11.70
CA ALA A 19 -23.67 -10.63 -10.29
C ALA A 19 -22.17 -10.90 -10.08
N LEU A 20 -21.47 -11.48 -11.07
CA LEU A 20 -20.02 -11.69 -11.05
C LEU A 20 -19.21 -10.43 -11.37
N LEU A 21 -19.85 -9.42 -11.98
CA LEU A 21 -19.24 -8.14 -12.33
C LEU A 21 -19.63 -7.02 -11.35
N ALA A 22 -20.26 -7.36 -10.22
CA ALA A 22 -20.54 -6.37 -9.19
C ALA A 22 -19.19 -5.87 -8.63
N PRO A 23 -18.87 -4.58 -8.78
CA PRO A 23 -17.62 -4.05 -8.27
C PRO A 23 -17.60 -4.17 -6.74
N ALA A 24 -16.51 -4.74 -6.22
CA ALA A 24 -16.25 -4.71 -4.79
C ALA A 24 -15.94 -3.27 -4.40
N GLY A 25 -16.91 -2.58 -3.79
CA GLY A 25 -16.68 -1.27 -3.19
C GLY A 25 -15.58 -1.36 -2.13
N ALA A 26 -14.72 -0.34 -2.05
CA ALA A 26 -13.67 -0.24 -1.04
C ALA A 26 -14.26 -0.52 0.36
N MET A 27 -13.70 -1.52 1.05
CA MET A 27 -14.29 -2.10 2.26
C MET A 27 -14.05 -1.28 3.54
N ALA A 28 -13.15 -0.31 3.50
CA ALA A 28 -12.96 0.73 4.51
C ALA A 28 -12.39 1.99 3.83
N GLY A 29 -12.61 3.17 4.41
CA GLY A 29 -11.92 4.38 3.95
C GLY A 29 -10.45 4.35 4.39
N PRO A 30 -9.56 5.15 3.76
CA PRO A 30 -8.21 5.32 4.26
C PRO A 30 -8.32 5.90 5.68
N CYS A 31 -7.64 5.29 6.64
CA CYS A 31 -7.76 5.57 8.08
C CYS A 31 -9.07 5.13 8.78
N GLY A 32 -9.84 4.23 8.19
CA GLY A 32 -10.82 3.41 8.90
C GLY A 32 -12.27 3.90 8.83
N PRO A 33 -13.14 3.43 9.75
CA PRO A 33 -12.84 2.62 10.95
C PRO A 33 -12.51 1.14 10.66
N TYR A 34 -11.64 0.53 11.47
CA TYR A 34 -11.29 -0.90 11.40
C TYR A 34 -11.74 -1.68 12.63
N THR A 35 -11.96 -2.99 12.47
CA THR A 35 -12.34 -3.88 13.58
C THR A 35 -11.19 -4.17 14.55
N THR A 36 -9.95 -3.99 14.12
CA THR A 36 -8.72 -4.27 14.88
C THR A 36 -8.34 -3.11 15.81
N GLY A 37 -8.88 -1.92 15.57
CA GLY A 37 -8.53 -0.67 16.25
C GLY A 37 -8.43 0.49 15.26
N ASN A 38 -8.11 1.67 15.77
CA ASN A 38 -7.75 2.80 14.90
C ASN A 38 -6.25 2.77 14.61
N ILE A 39 -5.87 3.10 13.38
CA ILE A 39 -4.48 3.37 13.04
C ILE A 39 -4.10 4.70 13.70
N PRO A 40 -3.04 4.74 14.53
CA PRO A 40 -2.64 5.97 15.22
C PRO A 40 -2.15 7.01 14.21
N ASP A 41 -2.46 8.28 14.46
CA ASP A 41 -1.99 9.44 13.67
C ASP A 41 -2.08 9.16 12.16
N CYS A 42 -3.24 8.74 11.67
CA CYS A 42 -3.42 8.32 10.29
C CYS A 42 -3.84 9.50 9.40
N GLU A 43 -3.17 9.66 8.27
CA GLU A 43 -3.43 10.64 7.23
C GLU A 43 -3.63 9.96 5.86
N PRO A 44 -4.72 10.27 5.13
CA PRO A 44 -4.91 9.80 3.77
C PRO A 44 -3.89 10.41 2.78
N GLN A 45 -3.07 9.58 2.13
CA GLN A 45 -2.14 10.01 1.08
C GLN A 45 -2.59 9.53 -0.30
N GLN A 46 -2.95 10.49 -1.15
CA GLN A 46 -3.30 10.22 -2.54
C GLN A 46 -2.06 9.94 -3.38
N GLN A 47 -2.11 8.85 -4.14
CA GLN A 47 -1.03 8.38 -4.99
C GLN A 47 -1.17 8.92 -6.42
N ALA A 48 -0.11 8.81 -7.22
CA ALA A 48 -0.16 9.22 -8.61
C ALA A 48 -1.17 8.35 -9.41
N PRO A 49 -1.90 8.93 -10.39
CA PRO A 49 -2.80 8.17 -11.24
C PRO A 49 -2.06 7.11 -12.06
N VAL A 50 -2.63 5.91 -12.13
CA VAL A 50 -2.08 4.79 -12.90
C VAL A 50 -3.03 4.44 -14.06
N PRO A 51 -2.54 4.40 -15.31
CA PRO A 51 -3.38 4.07 -16.46
C PRO A 51 -3.58 2.56 -16.61
N TYR A 52 -4.81 2.18 -16.97
CA TYR A 52 -5.19 0.81 -17.32
C TYR A 52 -5.96 0.76 -18.64
N GLY A 53 -5.63 -0.22 -19.47
CA GLY A 53 -6.44 -0.64 -20.61
C GLY A 53 -7.72 -1.38 -20.21
N ILE A 54 -8.54 -1.67 -21.21
CA ILE A 54 -9.82 -2.39 -21.04
C ILE A 54 -9.55 -3.82 -20.55
N LEU A 55 -10.18 -4.23 -19.45
CA LEU A 55 -10.02 -5.59 -18.87
C LEU A 55 -8.57 -5.93 -18.49
N GLU A 56 -7.75 -4.91 -18.24
CA GLU A 56 -6.36 -5.09 -17.86
C GLU A 56 -6.20 -5.39 -16.37
N THR A 57 -5.29 -6.32 -16.05
CA THR A 57 -4.88 -6.65 -14.68
C THR A 57 -3.39 -6.39 -14.51
N GLN A 58 -3.00 -5.60 -13.52
CA GLN A 58 -1.60 -5.30 -13.21
C GLN A 58 -1.37 -5.15 -11.70
N GLY A 59 -0.18 -5.51 -11.25
CA GLY A 59 0.29 -5.30 -9.87
C GLY A 59 1.03 -3.98 -9.74
N TRP A 60 0.77 -3.25 -8.64
CA TRP A 60 1.42 -1.99 -8.31
C TRP A 60 1.85 -1.97 -6.85
N ALA A 61 2.91 -1.19 -6.62
CA ALA A 61 3.40 -0.85 -5.30
C ALA A 61 3.18 0.65 -5.07
N TYR A 62 2.52 0.99 -3.98
CA TYR A 62 2.34 2.35 -3.50
C TYR A 62 3.08 2.53 -2.19
N TYR A 63 3.45 3.78 -1.88
CA TYR A 63 4.28 4.08 -0.74
C TYR A 63 3.71 5.25 0.06
N CYS A 64 3.67 5.08 1.38
CA CYS A 64 3.52 6.17 2.32
C CYS A 64 4.85 6.96 2.39
N THR A 65 4.76 8.28 2.41
CA THR A 65 5.92 9.17 2.38
C THR A 65 5.74 10.36 3.33
N GLY A 66 6.78 11.19 3.49
CA GLY A 66 6.69 12.41 4.28
C GLY A 66 6.71 12.16 5.78
N ASP A 67 5.86 12.89 6.52
CA ASP A 67 5.73 12.80 7.98
C ASP A 67 4.84 11.63 8.45
N HIS A 68 4.17 10.96 7.53
CA HIS A 68 3.41 9.73 7.75
C HIS A 68 3.96 8.60 6.87
N PRO A 69 5.15 8.06 7.18
CA PRO A 69 5.84 7.15 6.26
C PRO A 69 5.38 5.70 6.39
N TYR A 70 4.38 5.34 7.20
CA TYR A 70 4.04 3.93 7.46
C TYR A 70 2.68 3.53 6.91
N PHE A 71 2.59 2.36 6.28
CA PHE A 71 1.35 1.76 5.81
C PHE A 71 0.94 0.60 6.73
N TRP A 72 -0.34 0.57 7.13
CA TRP A 72 -0.87 -0.47 8.00
C TRP A 72 -1.79 -1.41 7.20
N GLY A 73 -1.19 -2.40 6.54
CA GLY A 73 -1.90 -3.36 5.70
C GLY A 73 -2.36 -4.64 6.38
N LEU A 74 -2.71 -5.64 5.57
CA LEU A 74 -3.06 -7.00 5.98
C LEU A 74 -1.96 -7.68 6.78
N SER A 75 -0.69 -7.40 6.49
CA SER A 75 0.48 -7.87 7.25
C SER A 75 0.40 -7.50 8.73
N SER A 76 -0.31 -6.41 9.05
CA SER A 76 -0.49 -5.87 10.39
C SER A 76 -1.90 -6.08 10.95
N SER A 77 -2.73 -6.89 10.28
CA SER A 77 -4.16 -7.11 10.61
C SER A 77 -5.07 -5.89 10.44
N TYR A 78 -4.71 -4.95 9.54
CA TYR A 78 -5.54 -3.80 9.16
C TYR A 78 -5.97 -3.93 7.69
N PRO A 79 -6.95 -4.81 7.38
CA PRO A 79 -7.42 -4.97 6.02
C PRO A 79 -8.08 -3.69 5.50
N GLY A 80 -7.76 -3.34 4.25
CA GLY A 80 -8.49 -2.28 3.54
C GLY A 80 -8.12 -0.87 3.99
N ASP A 81 -6.87 -0.63 4.42
CA ASP A 81 -6.34 0.71 4.70
C ASP A 81 -6.06 1.54 3.43
N PHE A 82 -6.94 1.41 2.44
CA PHE A 82 -6.83 2.09 1.17
C PHE A 82 -8.19 2.22 0.50
N THR A 83 -8.31 3.22 -0.37
CA THR A 83 -9.47 3.40 -1.25
C THR A 83 -9.02 3.83 -2.64
N TRP A 84 -9.95 3.91 -3.57
CA TRP A 84 -9.71 4.46 -4.90
C TRP A 84 -10.96 5.14 -5.45
N ASP A 85 -10.77 5.97 -6.46
CA ASP A 85 -11.79 6.86 -7.03
C ASP A 85 -12.76 6.21 -8.03
N ASN A 86 -12.46 4.99 -8.48
CA ASN A 86 -13.19 4.35 -9.58
C ASN A 86 -13.82 3.00 -9.21
N SER A 87 -15.15 2.95 -9.14
CA SER A 87 -15.86 1.74 -8.77
C SER A 87 -15.73 0.60 -9.78
N CYS A 88 -15.40 0.79 -11.06
CA CYS A 88 -15.21 -0.34 -11.98
C CYS A 88 -13.85 -1.05 -11.86
N PHE A 89 -13.07 -0.73 -10.83
CA PHE A 89 -11.88 -1.49 -10.46
C PHE A 89 -12.16 -2.47 -9.31
N SER A 90 -11.40 -3.56 -9.30
CA SER A 90 -11.25 -4.42 -8.13
C SER A 90 -9.78 -4.47 -7.71
N ALA A 91 -9.51 -4.57 -6.42
CA ALA A 91 -8.17 -4.68 -5.86
C ALA A 91 -8.03 -5.96 -5.01
N ILE A 92 -6.85 -6.57 -5.05
CA ILE A 92 -6.43 -7.64 -4.13
C ILE A 92 -5.07 -7.23 -3.57
N GLU A 93 -5.00 -7.01 -2.26
CA GLU A 93 -3.73 -6.75 -1.57
C GLU A 93 -2.87 -8.02 -1.58
N ASN A 94 -1.60 -7.86 -1.95
CA ASN A 94 -0.64 -8.93 -2.14
C ASN A 94 0.22 -9.10 -0.88
N VAL A 95 -0.27 -9.85 0.12
CA VAL A 95 0.38 -10.06 1.43
C VAL A 95 1.62 -10.98 1.39
N PHE A 96 2.40 -10.95 0.32
CA PHE A 96 3.74 -11.56 0.35
C PHE A 96 4.53 -10.94 1.51
N PRO A 97 5.59 -11.58 2.08
CA PRO A 97 6.28 -11.06 3.25
C PRO A 97 6.82 -9.64 2.98
N GLU A 98 5.99 -8.63 3.28
CA GLU A 98 6.25 -7.22 3.12
C GLU A 98 7.22 -6.88 4.22
N THR A 99 8.52 -6.92 3.92
CA THR A 99 9.56 -6.51 4.86
C THR A 99 9.69 -5.00 4.96
N THR A 100 8.80 -4.26 4.28
CA THR A 100 8.89 -2.82 4.11
C THR A 100 7.64 -2.17 4.71
N PRO A 101 7.77 -1.41 5.81
CA PRO A 101 6.61 -0.91 6.57
C PRO A 101 5.92 0.30 5.93
N ASN A 102 6.45 0.86 4.84
CA ASN A 102 5.86 1.99 4.11
C ASN A 102 5.11 1.59 2.84
N LYS A 103 5.04 0.29 2.54
CA LYS A 103 4.64 -0.20 1.22
C LYS A 103 3.26 -0.86 1.26
N PHE A 104 2.48 -0.58 0.22
CA PHE A 104 1.25 -1.30 -0.11
C PHE A 104 1.39 -1.95 -1.49
N ASP A 105 1.44 -3.28 -1.55
CA ASP A 105 1.37 -4.03 -2.80
C ASP A 105 -0.05 -4.51 -3.08
N ALA A 106 -0.58 -4.21 -4.27
CA ALA A 106 -1.87 -4.74 -4.69
C ALA A 106 -1.97 -5.01 -6.19
N THR A 107 -2.79 -5.99 -6.54
CA THR A 107 -3.18 -6.30 -7.91
C THR A 107 -4.52 -5.67 -8.19
N PHE A 108 -4.60 -4.80 -9.19
CA PHE A 108 -5.86 -4.21 -9.63
C PHE A 108 -6.27 -4.75 -11.00
N THR A 109 -7.58 -4.89 -11.18
CA THR A 109 -8.20 -5.23 -12.46
C THR A 109 -9.19 -4.15 -12.84
N ASN A 110 -9.03 -3.60 -14.06
CA ASN A 110 -9.95 -2.67 -14.67
C ASN A 110 -11.11 -3.45 -15.33
N TRP A 111 -12.31 -3.41 -14.76
CA TRP A 111 -13.52 -4.01 -15.36
C TRP A 111 -14.32 -3.03 -16.22
N CYS A 112 -13.86 -1.80 -16.36
CA CYS A 112 -14.48 -0.79 -17.20
C CYS A 112 -14.41 -1.22 -18.68
N LEU A 113 -15.39 -0.79 -19.47
CA LEU A 113 -15.43 -1.02 -20.92
C LEU A 113 -14.58 -0.02 -21.72
N SER A 114 -13.81 0.82 -21.00
CA SER A 114 -12.91 1.85 -21.49
C SER A 114 -11.57 1.77 -20.75
N ALA A 115 -10.54 2.35 -21.36
CA ALA A 115 -9.30 2.62 -20.65
C ALA A 115 -9.56 3.72 -19.62
N GLU A 116 -9.08 3.51 -18.39
CA GLU A 116 -9.32 4.40 -17.26
C GLU A 116 -8.04 4.55 -16.44
N ASN A 117 -7.96 5.63 -15.67
CA ASN A 117 -6.96 5.77 -14.64
C ASN A 117 -7.56 5.37 -13.29
N ILE A 118 -6.73 4.81 -12.42
CA ILE A 118 -7.07 4.62 -11.01
C ILE A 118 -6.21 5.57 -10.17
N VAL A 119 -6.82 6.21 -9.18
CA VAL A 119 -6.14 7.00 -8.16
C VAL A 119 -6.36 6.34 -6.81
N VAL A 120 -5.31 5.71 -6.29
CA VAL A 120 -5.34 5.05 -4.98
C VAL A 120 -5.02 6.07 -3.89
N THR A 121 -5.72 5.99 -2.76
CA THR A 121 -5.41 6.73 -1.55
C THR A 121 -5.13 5.73 -0.44
N LEU A 122 -3.96 5.81 0.17
CA LEU A 122 -3.56 4.99 1.32
C LEU A 122 -3.91 5.70 2.61
N GLY A 123 -4.22 4.96 3.69
CA GLY A 123 -4.04 5.48 5.04
C GLY A 123 -2.57 5.34 5.43
N CYS A 124 -1.95 6.44 5.81
CA CYS A 124 -0.55 6.46 6.19
C CYS A 124 -0.41 6.96 7.63
N SER A 125 0.43 6.31 8.43
CA SER A 125 0.65 6.63 9.84
C SER A 125 2.04 7.22 10.04
N SER A 126 2.16 8.09 11.05
CA SER A 126 3.46 8.51 11.57
C SER A 126 4.10 7.46 12.50
N GLN A 127 3.37 6.41 12.87
CA GLN A 127 3.83 5.32 13.74
C GLN A 127 3.97 4.00 12.96
N PRO A 128 5.03 3.21 13.22
CA PRO A 128 5.24 1.94 12.53
C PRO A 128 4.17 0.91 12.92
N PRO A 129 3.80 0.01 11.99
CA PRO A 129 2.91 -1.10 12.32
C PRO A 129 3.52 -2.05 13.37
N PRO A 130 2.69 -2.79 14.13
CA PRO A 130 3.17 -3.75 15.11
C PRO A 130 4.10 -4.79 14.46
N GLY A 131 5.29 -4.97 15.03
CA GLY A 131 6.32 -5.88 14.51
C GLY A 131 7.34 -5.23 13.57
N PHE A 132 7.17 -3.96 13.22
CA PHE A 132 8.13 -3.16 12.43
C PHE A 132 8.77 -2.01 13.23
N GLY A 133 8.58 -2.00 14.56
CA GLY A 133 9.14 -0.98 15.44
C GLY A 133 10.68 -1.00 15.49
N PRO A 134 11.30 0.11 15.93
CA PRO A 134 12.75 0.21 16.03
C PRO A 134 13.31 -0.80 17.03
N SER A 135 14.59 -1.14 16.86
CA SER A 135 15.32 -2.05 17.76
C SER A 135 15.58 -1.47 19.16
N CYS A 136 14.98 -0.33 19.50
CA CYS A 136 15.12 0.38 20.76
C CYS A 136 13.75 0.74 21.36
N ASN A 137 13.68 0.87 22.68
CA ASN A 137 12.47 1.35 23.35
C ASN A 137 12.21 2.81 22.98
N GLU A 138 11.13 3.06 22.24
CA GLU A 138 10.73 4.41 21.85
C GLU A 138 10.32 5.24 23.08
N THR A 139 10.78 6.49 23.14
CA THR A 139 10.28 7.50 24.08
C THR A 139 9.95 8.76 23.29
N GLY A 140 8.65 9.03 23.08
CA GLY A 140 8.16 10.17 22.30
C GLY A 140 7.71 9.81 20.88
N GLY A 141 7.40 10.82 20.07
CA GLY A 141 7.02 10.68 18.66
C GLY A 141 8.20 10.89 17.69
N PRO A 142 7.96 10.83 16.38
CA PRO A 142 8.98 11.06 15.36
C PRO A 142 9.66 12.42 15.54
N VAL A 143 10.98 12.45 15.35
CA VAL A 143 11.79 13.66 15.35
C VAL A 143 12.57 13.76 14.05
N GLY A 144 12.90 14.97 13.61
CA GLY A 144 13.81 15.17 12.48
C GLY A 144 15.19 14.58 12.77
N ASP A 145 15.96 14.33 11.71
CA ASP A 145 17.35 13.84 11.79
C ASP A 145 18.16 14.70 12.79
N PRO A 146 18.65 14.13 13.91
CA PRO A 146 19.40 14.88 14.91
C PRO A 146 20.84 15.19 14.46
N GLY A 147 21.29 14.63 13.33
CA GLY A 147 22.61 14.86 12.75
C GLY A 147 23.73 14.19 13.56
N CYS A 148 23.42 13.10 14.26
CA CYS A 148 24.36 12.41 15.13
C CYS A 148 25.14 11.32 14.36
N PRO A 149 26.30 10.87 14.88
CA PRO A 149 27.07 9.81 14.23
C PRO A 149 26.23 8.54 14.01
N GLN A 150 26.18 8.08 12.75
CA GLN A 150 25.45 6.89 12.34
C GLN A 150 26.26 5.60 12.52
N SER A 151 25.58 4.54 12.93
CA SER A 151 26.07 3.17 13.07
C SER A 151 25.00 2.17 12.58
N ASN A 152 25.36 0.89 12.41
CA ASN A 152 24.44 -0.16 11.94
C ASN A 152 23.67 0.17 10.65
N ILE A 153 24.33 0.86 9.73
CA ILE A 153 23.73 1.30 8.47
C ILE A 153 23.39 0.06 7.62
N SER A 154 22.12 -0.06 7.25
CA SER A 154 21.63 -1.10 6.34
C SER A 154 20.79 -0.49 5.24
N ASN A 155 21.10 -0.82 4.00
CA ASN A 155 20.31 -0.43 2.83
C ASN A 155 19.40 -1.59 2.44
N HIS A 156 18.12 -1.26 2.24
CA HIS A 156 17.08 -2.19 1.86
C HIS A 156 16.51 -1.72 0.54
N CYS A 157 16.72 -2.49 -0.54
CA CYS A 157 16.25 -2.14 -1.87
C CYS A 157 15.27 -3.20 -2.37
N SER A 158 14.18 -2.77 -2.98
CA SER A 158 13.27 -3.66 -3.70
C SER A 158 13.94 -4.21 -4.96
N SER A 159 13.48 -5.37 -5.43
CA SER A 159 13.86 -5.95 -6.73
C SER A 159 13.05 -5.39 -7.90
N THR A 160 12.23 -4.36 -7.68
CA THR A 160 11.40 -3.74 -8.72
C THR A 160 12.25 -2.90 -9.67
N ASN A 161 11.72 -2.58 -10.85
CA ASN A 161 12.38 -1.68 -11.80
C ASN A 161 11.50 -0.43 -12.06
N PRO A 162 11.91 0.76 -11.60
CA PRO A 162 13.16 1.01 -10.88
C PRO A 162 13.08 0.57 -9.40
N PRO A 163 14.22 0.30 -8.73
CA PRO A 163 14.19 -0.15 -7.35
C PRO A 163 13.97 1.04 -6.42
N VAL A 164 13.13 0.82 -5.40
CA VAL A 164 12.90 1.75 -4.30
C VAL A 164 13.78 1.28 -3.15
N CYS A 165 14.55 2.20 -2.56
CA CYS A 165 15.49 1.86 -1.50
C CYS A 165 15.21 2.70 -0.25
N PHE A 166 15.43 2.13 0.92
CA PHE A 166 15.47 2.89 2.17
C PHE A 166 16.68 2.45 2.98
N GLN A 167 17.19 3.37 3.79
CA GLN A 167 18.33 3.12 4.67
C GLN A 167 17.86 3.19 6.11
N THR A 168 18.17 2.17 6.89
CA THR A 168 18.04 2.20 8.34
C THR A 168 19.41 2.44 8.97
N ALA A 169 19.49 3.28 9.99
CA ALA A 169 20.70 3.53 10.76
C ALA A 169 20.36 3.74 12.25
N THR A 170 21.34 3.51 13.12
CA THR A 170 21.28 3.90 14.52
C THR A 170 22.16 5.11 14.73
N GLU A 171 21.59 6.21 15.22
CA GLU A 171 22.33 7.41 15.59
C GLU A 171 22.50 7.49 17.09
N THR A 172 23.73 7.72 17.55
CA THR A 172 24.01 7.93 18.98
C THR A 172 24.64 9.30 19.17
N CYS A 173 23.93 10.19 19.86
CA CYS A 173 24.37 11.55 20.14
C CYS A 173 25.36 11.60 21.30
N SER A 174 26.07 12.72 21.46
CA SER A 174 27.12 12.88 22.48
C SER A 174 26.62 12.81 23.93
N ASP A 175 25.33 13.01 24.15
CA ASP A 175 24.64 12.87 25.44
C ASP A 175 24.25 11.41 25.75
N GLY A 176 24.51 10.48 24.83
CA GLY A 176 24.13 9.07 24.92
C GLY A 176 22.73 8.75 24.41
N THR A 177 21.96 9.75 23.96
CA THR A 177 20.65 9.52 23.37
C THR A 177 20.80 8.76 22.06
N THR A 178 19.98 7.73 21.87
CA THR A 178 20.04 6.86 20.70
C THR A 178 18.74 6.95 19.89
N TYR A 179 18.87 7.10 18.58
CA TYR A 179 17.78 7.19 17.63
C TYR A 179 17.88 6.05 16.62
N SER A 180 16.74 5.48 16.25
CA SER A 180 16.62 4.59 15.10
C SER A 180 16.09 5.41 13.95
N CYS A 181 16.92 5.65 12.94
CA CYS A 181 16.61 6.50 11.81
C CYS A 181 16.29 5.65 10.58
N THR A 182 15.24 6.02 9.86
CA THR A 182 14.92 5.49 8.53
C THR A 182 14.95 6.66 7.55
N ALA A 183 15.79 6.56 6.52
CA ALA A 183 15.86 7.53 5.44
C ALA A 183 15.34 6.88 4.15
N ASP A 184 14.30 7.46 3.54
CA ASP A 184 13.90 7.11 2.19
C ASP A 184 15.01 7.55 1.22
N GLN A 185 15.68 6.58 0.60
CA GLN A 185 16.56 6.88 -0.51
C GLN A 185 15.68 6.88 -1.77
N GLY A 186 15.81 7.89 -2.61
CA GLY A 186 15.03 7.96 -3.85
C GLY A 186 15.28 6.78 -4.79
N ILE A 187 14.84 6.91 -6.03
CA ILE A 187 15.06 5.88 -7.05
C ILE A 187 16.58 5.68 -7.28
N VAL A 188 17.09 4.48 -6.94
CA VAL A 188 18.51 4.13 -7.14
C VAL A 188 18.65 3.31 -8.41
N TRP A 189 19.37 3.78 -9.42
CA TRP A 189 19.71 2.94 -10.59
C TRP A 189 21.22 2.80 -10.73
N CYS A 190 21.66 1.59 -11.03
CA CYS A 190 23.06 1.27 -11.26
C CYS A 190 23.24 0.86 -12.73
N TYR A 191 24.21 1.46 -13.42
CA TYR A 191 24.66 0.95 -14.73
C TYR A 191 25.77 -0.09 -14.51
N LYS A 192 25.75 -1.17 -15.29
CA LYS A 192 26.90 -2.10 -15.34
C LYS A 192 28.05 -1.40 -16.08
N CYS A 193 29.09 -1.01 -15.35
CA CYS A 193 30.33 -0.53 -15.95
C CYS A 193 31.17 -1.71 -16.43
N GLY A 194 31.71 -1.61 -17.64
CA GLY A 194 32.64 -2.55 -18.26
C GLY A 194 33.87 -1.82 -18.78
#